data_AF-A0A7V3ZWX5-F1
#
_entry.id   AF-A0A7V3ZWX5-F1
#
_cell.length_a   1.000
_cell.length_b   1.000
_cell.length_c   1.000
_cell.angle_alpha   90.00
_cell.angle_beta   90.00
_cell.angle_gamma   90.00
#
_symmetry.space_group_name_H-M   'P 1'
#
loop_
_entity.id
_entity.type
_entity.pdbx_description
1 polymer ?
#
loop_
_entity_poly.entity_id
_entity_poly.type
_entity_poly.pdbx_seq_one_letter_code
_entity_poly.pdbx_strand_id
1 'polypeptide(L)'
;MFFLLISLFLYKIESGEMKILREGGKELITFYGGVVVRDSNTLIKSPVALYSQEEGVMELSGPVQGVQGERSLRCDFAKIYERERIFKGYGNCEITGAFEFLKCDSVILRENEVHAFGSVFLRSVKDSIESNSEEVLLRKDLIEAKGNSSITYFGGKDTVMLESKYYLYRDSVLYASSGVKITGKDFEGEGDSLVYMRSLRYAELLKNAWVRNSSTLIKGDAINLYLTEENKIDRLVAFEFPSLFNREEGREIYLEGDSLYFYTEGTDRLKWFRASRVKGYYKEGTEDGSAEGN
;
A
#
# COMPACT_ATOMS: atom_id res chain seq x y z
N MET A 1 13.09 -29.56 34.72
CA MET A 1 12.19 -28.40 34.90
C MET A 1 10.78 -28.92 34.70
N PHE A 2 9.93 -28.88 35.73
CA PHE A 2 8.53 -29.30 35.62
C PHE A 2 7.73 -28.14 35.01
N PHE A 3 7.02 -28.38 33.91
CA PHE A 3 6.06 -27.42 33.34
C PHE A 3 4.65 -27.79 33.79
N LEU A 4 3.87 -26.79 34.18
CA LEU A 4 2.44 -26.95 34.42
C LEU A 4 1.71 -26.85 33.08
N LEU A 5 0.77 -27.77 32.83
CA LEU A 5 -0.03 -27.81 31.61
C LEU A 5 -1.52 -27.64 31.97
N ILE A 6 -2.17 -26.65 31.37
CA ILE A 6 -3.64 -26.53 31.36
C ILE A 6 -4.14 -26.57 29.91
N SER A 7 -5.21 -27.32 29.69
CA SER A 7 -5.99 -27.25 28.46
C SER A 7 -7.18 -26.33 28.69
N LEU A 8 -7.20 -25.21 27.96
CA LEU A 8 -8.40 -24.42 27.76
C LEU A 8 -9.14 -24.91 26.51
N PHE A 9 -10.23 -24.25 26.14
CA PHE A 9 -11.16 -24.73 25.13
C PHE A 9 -10.50 -24.91 23.75
N LEU A 10 -9.59 -24.01 23.37
CA LEU A 10 -8.84 -24.06 22.11
C LEU A 10 -7.32 -24.20 22.31
N TYR A 11 -6.77 -23.72 23.42
CA TYR A 11 -5.32 -23.64 23.62
C TYR A 11 -4.81 -24.54 24.75
N LYS A 12 -3.62 -25.09 24.53
CA LYS A 12 -2.76 -25.63 25.60
C LYS A 12 -1.82 -24.54 26.08
N ILE A 13 -1.76 -24.33 27.38
CA ILE A 13 -0.84 -23.37 28.01
C ILE A 13 0.20 -24.14 28.82
N GLU A 14 1.46 -23.83 28.57
CA GLU A 14 2.60 -24.26 29.39
C GLU A 14 3.18 -23.06 30.11
N SER A 15 3.49 -23.23 31.40
CA SER A 15 4.17 -22.22 32.19
C SER A 15 5.04 -22.85 33.28
N GLY A 16 5.99 -22.06 33.80
CA GLY A 16 6.81 -22.47 34.95
C GLY A 16 6.05 -22.38 36.27
N GLU A 17 5.20 -21.37 36.42
CA GLU A 17 4.34 -21.17 37.59
C GLU A 17 2.92 -20.74 37.16
N MET A 18 1.94 -21.07 37.98
CA MET A 18 0.55 -20.68 37.80
C MET A 18 -0.07 -20.25 39.14
N LYS A 19 -0.80 -19.14 39.13
CA LYS A 19 -1.60 -18.66 40.27
C LYS A 19 -3.05 -18.50 39.84
N ILE A 20 -3.97 -18.99 40.66
CA ILE A 20 -5.42 -18.89 40.43
C ILE A 20 -6.00 -18.00 41.53
N LEU A 21 -6.69 -16.94 41.14
CA LEU A 21 -7.45 -16.07 42.02
C LEU A 21 -8.95 -16.25 41.73
N ARG A 22 -9.72 -16.54 42.77
CA ARG A 22 -11.18 -16.66 42.70
C ARG A 22 -11.83 -15.59 43.56
N GLU A 23 -12.51 -14.64 42.94
CA GLU A 23 -13.20 -13.55 43.65
C GLU A 23 -14.56 -13.28 43.00
N GLY A 24 -15.63 -13.26 43.80
CA GLY A 24 -16.99 -12.96 43.32
C GLY A 24 -17.53 -13.92 42.24
N GLY A 25 -17.03 -15.15 42.17
CA GLY A 25 -17.39 -16.13 41.12
C GLY A 25 -16.58 -16.00 39.83
N LYS A 26 -15.61 -15.08 39.78
CA LYS A 26 -14.68 -14.91 38.66
C LYS A 26 -13.38 -15.67 38.93
N GLU A 27 -12.86 -16.33 37.91
CA GLU A 27 -11.58 -17.04 37.96
C GLU A 27 -10.56 -16.34 37.03
N LEU A 28 -9.52 -15.79 37.66
CA LEU A 28 -8.38 -15.18 36.98
C LEU A 28 -7.16 -16.09 37.17
N ILE A 29 -6.52 -16.47 36.07
CA ILE A 29 -5.36 -17.36 36.09
C ILE A 29 -4.15 -16.59 35.57
N THR A 30 -3.12 -16.46 36.39
CA THR A 30 -1.86 -15.84 36.01
C THR A 30 -0.77 -16.89 35.82
N PHE A 31 -0.07 -16.82 34.69
CA PHE A 31 1.00 -17.72 34.30
C PHE A 31 2.33 -16.96 34.28
N TYR A 32 3.38 -17.55 34.85
CA TYR A 32 4.73 -16.97 34.92
C TYR A 32 5.80 -17.96 34.47
N GLY A 33 7.04 -17.45 34.33
CA GLY A 33 8.22 -18.27 34.11
C GLY A 33 8.38 -18.73 32.65
N GLY A 34 7.92 -17.91 31.69
CA GLY A 34 7.89 -18.27 30.28
C GLY A 34 6.63 -19.04 29.96
N VAL A 35 5.67 -18.34 29.37
CA VAL A 35 4.38 -18.86 28.94
C VAL A 35 4.47 -19.28 27.48
N VAL A 36 3.95 -20.46 27.17
CA VAL A 36 3.76 -20.93 25.80
C VAL A 36 2.30 -21.26 25.59
N VAL A 37 1.65 -20.56 24.67
CA VAL A 37 0.27 -20.78 24.25
C VAL A 37 0.30 -21.49 22.90
N ARG A 38 -0.33 -22.65 22.78
CA ARG A 38 -0.31 -23.40 21.52
C ARG A 38 -1.61 -24.12 21.20
N ASP A 39 -1.91 -24.21 19.91
CA ASP A 39 -2.92 -25.09 19.33
C ASP A 39 -2.32 -25.82 18.11
N SER A 40 -3.15 -26.33 17.19
CA SER A 40 -2.67 -27.01 15.97
C SER A 40 -2.01 -26.08 14.94
N ASN A 41 -2.26 -24.77 15.01
CA ASN A 41 -1.84 -23.78 14.02
C ASN A 41 -1.12 -22.56 14.63
N THR A 42 -1.02 -22.49 15.95
CA THR A 42 -0.56 -21.33 16.70
C THR A 42 0.46 -21.75 17.76
N LEU A 43 1.55 -20.99 17.88
CA LEU A 43 2.55 -21.09 18.94
C LEU A 43 2.99 -19.68 19.34
N ILE A 44 2.49 -19.18 20.47
CA ILE A 44 2.83 -17.86 21.02
C ILE A 44 3.61 -18.02 22.32
N LYS A 45 4.63 -17.19 22.51
CA LYS A 45 5.46 -17.13 23.72
C LYS A 45 5.41 -15.74 24.32
N SER A 46 5.33 -15.67 25.64
CA SER A 46 5.49 -14.43 26.41
C SER A 46 6.13 -14.72 27.78
N PRO A 47 6.69 -13.71 28.48
CA PRO A 47 7.14 -13.88 29.85
C PRO A 47 6.02 -14.22 30.84
N VAL A 48 4.87 -13.54 30.69
CA VAL A 48 3.72 -13.58 31.59
C VAL A 48 2.42 -13.61 30.78
N ALA A 49 1.42 -14.30 31.30
CA ALA A 49 0.06 -14.26 30.76
C ALA A 49 -0.97 -14.15 31.90
N LEU A 50 -2.06 -13.42 31.66
CA LEU A 50 -3.24 -13.36 32.51
C LEU A 50 -4.44 -13.86 31.70
N TYR A 51 -5.17 -14.83 32.21
CA TYR A 51 -6.36 -15.38 31.56
C TYR A 51 -7.61 -15.14 32.40
N SER A 52 -8.61 -14.53 31.77
CA SER A 52 -9.97 -14.40 32.28
C SER A 52 -10.85 -15.47 31.65
N GLN A 53 -11.26 -16.47 32.44
CA GLN A 53 -12.09 -17.56 31.94
C GLN A 53 -13.52 -17.10 31.60
N GLU A 54 -14.05 -16.12 32.35
CA GLU A 54 -15.37 -15.53 32.12
C GLU A 54 -15.43 -14.86 30.73
N GLU A 55 -14.41 -14.06 30.42
CA GLU A 55 -14.32 -13.31 29.17
C GLU A 55 -13.78 -14.16 28.02
N GLY A 56 -13.03 -15.23 28.31
CA GLY A 56 -12.30 -15.99 27.29
C GLY A 56 -11.17 -15.19 26.66
N VAL A 57 -10.52 -14.33 27.47
CA VAL A 57 -9.47 -13.41 27.03
C VAL A 57 -8.17 -13.72 27.75
N MET A 58 -7.09 -13.81 26.99
CA MET A 58 -5.73 -13.91 27.51
C MET A 58 -4.94 -12.65 27.18
N GLU A 59 -4.35 -12.04 28.19
CA GLU A 59 -3.42 -10.93 28.05
C GLU A 59 -1.98 -11.44 28.20
N LEU A 60 -1.14 -11.15 27.22
CA LEU A 60 0.27 -11.55 27.15
C LEU A 60 1.13 -10.32 27.33
N SER A 61 1.98 -10.30 28.36
CA SER A 61 2.74 -9.11 28.76
C SER A 61 4.25 -9.34 28.65
N GLY A 62 4.95 -8.31 28.18
CA GLY A 62 6.37 -8.37 27.81
C GLY A 62 6.55 -8.91 26.39
N PRO A 63 7.79 -9.01 25.88
CA PRO A 63 8.05 -9.38 24.48
C PRO A 63 7.30 -10.65 24.07
N VAL A 64 6.28 -10.46 23.22
CA VAL A 64 5.44 -11.52 22.67
C VAL A 64 6.01 -11.88 21.32
N GLN A 65 6.23 -13.18 21.10
CA GLN A 65 6.69 -13.68 19.81
C GLN A 65 6.07 -15.03 19.51
N GLY A 66 5.84 -15.32 18.25
CA GLY A 66 5.21 -16.57 17.89
C GLY A 66 5.01 -16.78 16.41
N VAL A 67 4.24 -17.82 16.12
CA VAL A 67 3.81 -18.21 14.78
C VAL A 67 2.32 -18.50 14.81
N GLN A 68 1.59 -18.04 13.80
CA GLN A 68 0.21 -18.39 13.53
C GLN A 68 0.07 -18.72 12.03
N GLY A 69 -0.22 -19.97 11.72
CA GLY A 69 -0.12 -20.48 10.35
C GLY A 69 1.30 -20.32 9.81
N GLU A 70 1.42 -19.68 8.65
CA GLU A 70 2.71 -19.40 8.00
C GLU A 70 3.32 -18.05 8.40
N ARG A 71 2.68 -17.31 9.31
CA ARG A 71 3.12 -15.97 9.72
C ARG A 71 3.84 -16.04 11.06
N SER A 72 5.04 -15.48 11.12
CA SER A 72 5.67 -15.13 12.40
C SER A 72 5.22 -13.75 12.85
N LEU A 73 5.11 -13.56 14.17
CA LEU A 73 4.67 -12.32 14.78
C LEU A 73 5.55 -11.94 15.97
N ARG A 74 5.73 -10.65 16.18
CA ARG A 74 6.36 -10.05 17.37
C ARG A 74 5.63 -8.78 17.78
N CYS A 75 5.51 -8.53 19.08
CA CYS A 75 5.00 -7.28 19.65
C CYS A 75 5.35 -7.18 21.15
N ASP A 76 5.10 -6.03 21.77
CA ASP A 76 5.41 -5.80 23.19
C ASP A 76 4.32 -6.32 24.14
N PHE A 77 3.09 -6.36 23.65
CA PHE A 77 1.91 -6.83 24.39
C PHE A 77 0.90 -7.45 23.42
N ALA A 78 0.13 -8.44 23.87
CA ALA A 78 -0.93 -9.01 23.05
C ALA A 78 -2.17 -9.42 23.84
N LYS A 79 -3.31 -9.47 23.15
CA LYS A 79 -4.55 -10.07 23.63
C LYS A 79 -5.02 -11.18 22.69
N ILE A 80 -5.34 -12.33 23.25
CA ILE A 80 -5.99 -13.44 22.53
C ILE A 80 -7.44 -13.52 23.00
N TYR A 81 -8.35 -13.33 22.06
CA TYR A 81 -9.78 -13.49 22.25
C TYR A 81 -10.17 -14.88 21.71
N GLU A 82 -10.34 -15.83 22.63
CA GLU A 82 -10.47 -17.25 22.31
C GLU A 82 -11.74 -17.55 21.51
N ARG A 83 -12.87 -16.95 21.90
CA ARG A 83 -14.19 -17.20 21.29
C ARG A 83 -14.26 -16.64 19.87
N GLU A 84 -13.67 -15.48 19.66
CA GLU A 84 -13.65 -14.75 18.39
C GLU A 84 -12.49 -15.19 17.48
N ARG A 85 -11.53 -15.95 18.00
CA ARG A 85 -10.26 -16.33 17.33
C ARG A 85 -9.52 -15.11 16.80
N ILE A 86 -9.44 -14.06 17.63
CA ILE A 86 -8.75 -12.82 17.30
C ILE A 86 -7.48 -12.74 18.15
N PHE A 87 -6.37 -12.45 17.50
CA PHE A 87 -5.15 -12.00 18.16
C PHE A 87 -4.99 -10.50 17.94
N LYS A 88 -4.74 -9.73 19.00
CA LYS A 88 -4.40 -8.31 18.91
C LYS A 88 -3.00 -8.08 19.46
N GLY A 89 -2.10 -7.55 18.65
CA GLY A 89 -0.75 -7.15 19.06
C GLY A 89 -0.65 -5.64 19.23
N TYR A 90 0.19 -5.20 20.17
CA TYR A 90 0.42 -3.80 20.49
C TYR A 90 1.89 -3.55 20.80
N GLY A 91 2.41 -2.41 20.33
CA GLY A 91 3.78 -1.97 20.51
C GLY A 91 4.75 -2.72 19.59
N ASN A 92 5.44 -1.98 18.72
CA ASN A 92 6.49 -2.48 17.84
C ASN A 92 6.11 -3.80 17.13
N CYS A 93 4.91 -3.84 16.54
CA CYS A 93 4.40 -5.06 15.91
C CYS A 93 5.18 -5.34 14.63
N GLU A 94 5.65 -6.58 14.48
CA GLU A 94 6.26 -7.07 13.25
C GLU A 94 5.58 -8.38 12.84
N ILE A 95 5.18 -8.48 11.57
CA ILE A 95 4.60 -9.70 10.98
C ILE A 95 5.41 -10.05 9.75
N THR A 96 5.89 -11.29 9.69
CA THR A 96 6.61 -11.83 8.53
C THR A 96 5.91 -13.08 8.04
N GLY A 97 5.41 -13.03 6.80
CA GLY A 97 4.90 -14.18 6.05
C GLY A 97 5.83 -14.57 4.90
N ALA A 98 5.36 -15.45 4.01
CA ALA A 98 6.18 -15.96 2.89
C ALA A 98 6.57 -14.88 1.88
N PHE A 99 5.66 -13.93 1.59
CA PHE A 99 5.86 -12.88 0.57
C PHE A 99 5.63 -11.47 1.10
N GLU A 100 5.35 -11.34 2.40
CA GLU A 100 4.87 -10.12 3.02
C GLU A 100 5.65 -9.85 4.30
N PHE A 101 6.01 -8.59 4.50
CA PHE A 101 6.57 -8.08 5.73
C PHE A 101 5.83 -6.83 6.16
N LEU A 102 5.42 -6.75 7.42
CA LEU A 102 4.65 -5.63 7.95
C LEU A 102 5.22 -5.17 9.29
N LYS A 103 5.36 -3.85 9.46
CA LYS A 103 5.60 -3.20 10.75
C LYS A 103 4.49 -2.22 11.06
N CYS A 104 4.06 -2.13 12.32
CA CYS A 104 3.05 -1.17 12.76
C CYS A 104 3.04 -1.00 14.28
N ASP A 105 2.26 -0.05 14.79
CA ASP A 105 2.08 0.17 16.22
C ASP A 105 1.14 -0.88 16.85
N SER A 106 0.10 -1.28 16.12
CA SER A 106 -0.84 -2.31 16.56
C SER A 106 -1.41 -3.11 15.40
N VAL A 107 -1.83 -4.34 15.69
CA VAL A 107 -2.38 -5.24 14.67
C VAL A 107 -3.50 -6.10 15.21
N ILE A 108 -4.49 -6.38 14.37
CA ILE A 108 -5.52 -7.38 14.59
C ILE A 108 -5.32 -8.49 13.57
N LEU A 109 -5.12 -9.71 14.06
CA LEU A 109 -4.94 -10.91 13.27
C LEU A 109 -6.17 -11.81 13.40
N ARG A 110 -6.66 -12.26 12.25
CA ARG A 110 -7.61 -13.36 12.09
C ARG A 110 -7.01 -14.34 11.08
N GLU A 111 -7.61 -15.52 10.96
CA GLU A 111 -7.13 -16.61 10.11
C GLU A 111 -6.73 -16.16 8.69
N ASN A 112 -7.55 -15.32 8.05
CA ASN A 112 -7.36 -14.88 6.66
C ASN A 112 -7.20 -13.36 6.49
N GLU A 113 -6.94 -12.64 7.58
CA GLU A 113 -6.94 -11.18 7.59
C GLU A 113 -5.92 -10.61 8.56
N VAL A 114 -5.18 -9.59 8.11
CA VAL A 114 -4.31 -8.77 8.94
C VAL A 114 -4.79 -7.33 8.83
N HIS A 115 -5.11 -6.70 9.96
CA HIS A 115 -5.48 -5.30 10.02
C HIS A 115 -4.51 -4.54 10.91
N ALA A 116 -3.63 -3.76 10.29
CA ALA A 116 -2.55 -3.03 10.93
C ALA A 116 -2.88 -1.55 11.06
N PHE A 117 -2.43 -0.93 12.16
CA PHE A 117 -2.68 0.46 12.49
C PHE A 117 -1.46 1.13 13.10
N GLY A 118 -1.30 2.42 12.83
CA GLY A 118 -0.25 3.28 13.36
C GLY A 118 1.09 3.01 12.67
N SER A 119 1.60 4.03 11.98
CA SER A 119 2.89 4.01 11.27
C SER A 119 3.16 2.69 10.53
N VAL A 120 2.25 2.31 9.64
CA VAL A 120 2.29 1.01 8.97
C VAL A 120 3.30 1.05 7.82
N PHE A 121 4.30 0.18 7.87
CA PHE A 121 5.16 -0.15 6.74
C PHE A 121 4.82 -1.54 6.24
N LEU A 122 4.54 -1.67 4.95
CA LEU A 122 4.27 -2.93 4.25
C LEU A 122 5.27 -3.14 3.13
N ARG A 123 5.79 -4.36 3.01
CA ARG A 123 6.52 -4.82 1.82
C ARG A 123 5.91 -6.12 1.31
N SER A 124 5.34 -6.09 0.10
CA SER A 124 4.91 -7.26 -0.67
C SER A 124 5.92 -7.58 -1.76
N VAL A 125 6.65 -8.68 -1.59
CA VAL A 125 7.61 -9.18 -2.60
C VAL A 125 6.88 -9.70 -3.84
N LYS A 126 5.72 -10.37 -3.64
CA LYS A 126 4.87 -10.88 -4.73
C LYS A 126 4.43 -9.76 -5.67
N ASP A 127 4.04 -8.61 -5.10
CA ASP A 127 3.50 -7.50 -5.86
C ASP A 127 4.55 -6.44 -6.23
N SER A 128 5.77 -6.58 -5.71
CA SER A 128 6.85 -5.60 -5.87
C SER A 128 6.45 -4.21 -5.35
N ILE A 129 5.76 -4.19 -4.21
CA ILE A 129 5.21 -3.00 -3.56
C ILE A 129 5.86 -2.80 -2.19
N GLU A 130 6.36 -1.60 -1.94
CA GLU A 130 6.59 -1.08 -0.59
C GLU A 130 5.58 0.04 -0.32
N SER A 131 5.03 0.09 0.88
CA SER A 131 4.02 1.09 1.24
C SER A 131 4.17 1.59 2.67
N ASN A 132 4.01 2.90 2.86
CA ASN A 132 3.83 3.52 4.17
C ASN A 132 2.42 4.08 4.25
N SER A 133 1.71 3.83 5.35
CA SER A 133 0.32 4.28 5.55
C SER A 133 -0.02 4.35 7.04
N GLU A 134 -1.19 4.88 7.40
CA GLU A 134 -1.66 4.89 8.80
C GLU A 134 -2.42 3.61 9.17
N GLU A 135 -3.07 3.00 8.19
CA GLU A 135 -3.87 1.78 8.34
C GLU A 135 -3.73 0.91 7.09
N VAL A 136 -3.59 -0.41 7.28
CA VAL A 136 -3.57 -1.39 6.18
C VAL A 136 -4.42 -2.60 6.54
N LEU A 137 -5.28 -3.01 5.62
CA LEU A 137 -6.00 -4.28 5.64
C LEU A 137 -5.44 -5.21 4.56
N LEU A 138 -4.93 -6.37 4.97
CA LEU A 138 -4.44 -7.43 4.09
C LEU A 138 -5.38 -8.63 4.11
N ARG A 139 -5.73 -9.10 2.92
CA ARG A 139 -6.33 -10.43 2.66
C ARG A 139 -5.61 -11.06 1.47
N LYS A 140 -5.85 -12.34 1.19
CA LYS A 140 -5.11 -13.16 0.20
C LYS A 140 -4.75 -12.45 -1.13
N ASP A 141 -5.65 -11.66 -1.68
CA ASP A 141 -5.47 -10.94 -2.95
C ASP A 141 -5.89 -9.46 -2.84
N LEU A 142 -5.81 -8.89 -1.62
CA LEU A 142 -6.25 -7.54 -1.32
C LEU A 142 -5.25 -6.83 -0.40
N ILE A 143 -4.84 -5.64 -0.81
CA ILE A 143 -4.20 -4.65 0.06
C ILE A 143 -5.07 -3.40 0.00
N GLU A 144 -5.63 -3.00 1.13
CA GLU A 144 -6.33 -1.72 1.27
C GLU A 144 -5.55 -0.88 2.28
N ALA A 145 -5.20 0.36 1.92
CA ALA A 145 -4.52 1.26 2.84
C ALA A 145 -5.18 2.63 2.92
N LYS A 146 -5.08 3.24 4.10
CA LYS A 146 -5.70 4.52 4.46
C LYS A 146 -4.73 5.39 5.25
N GLY A 147 -4.96 6.70 5.16
CA GLY A 147 -4.13 7.72 5.77
C GLY A 147 -2.84 7.88 4.97
N ASN A 148 -2.46 9.14 4.70
CA ASN A 148 -1.44 9.58 3.75
C ASN A 148 -0.48 8.46 3.33
N SER A 149 -0.85 7.77 2.26
CA SER A 149 -0.25 6.53 1.81
C SER A 149 0.76 6.83 0.72
N SER A 150 1.95 6.28 0.86
CA SER A 150 2.93 6.21 -0.22
C SER A 150 3.07 4.76 -0.67
N ILE A 151 3.24 4.58 -1.97
CA ILE A 151 3.53 3.30 -2.61
C ILE A 151 4.76 3.50 -3.48
N THR A 152 5.72 2.60 -3.33
CA THR A 152 6.92 2.53 -4.16
C THR A 152 6.91 1.21 -4.91
N TYR A 153 6.85 1.29 -6.24
CA TYR A 153 7.02 0.13 -7.11
C TYR A 153 8.50 -0.09 -7.42
N PHE A 154 9.07 -1.21 -6.96
CA PHE A 154 10.51 -1.50 -7.09
C PHE A 154 10.85 -2.56 -8.15
N GLY A 155 9.89 -2.93 -9.01
CA GLY A 155 10.04 -4.04 -9.97
C GLY A 155 10.73 -3.70 -11.30
N GLY A 156 11.05 -2.44 -11.59
CA GLY A 156 11.70 -1.98 -12.83
C GLY A 156 13.06 -1.32 -12.58
N LYS A 157 13.75 -0.90 -13.67
CA LYS A 157 14.99 -0.10 -13.54
C LYS A 157 14.72 1.28 -12.93
N ASP A 158 13.60 1.90 -13.28
CA ASP A 158 13.13 3.14 -12.65
C ASP A 158 11.99 2.82 -11.65
N THR A 159 12.00 3.56 -10.54
CA THR A 159 10.98 3.49 -9.51
C THR A 159 9.81 4.41 -9.87
N VAL A 160 8.58 3.92 -9.71
CA VAL A 160 7.39 4.77 -9.72
C VAL A 160 6.90 4.88 -8.29
N MET A 161 6.88 6.12 -7.79
CA MET A 161 6.30 6.46 -6.50
C MET A 161 4.89 6.99 -6.72
N LEU A 162 3.96 6.53 -5.88
CA LEU A 162 2.59 7.00 -5.83
C LEU A 162 2.26 7.50 -4.42
N GLU A 163 1.63 8.65 -4.33
CA GLU A 163 1.10 9.21 -3.09
C GLU A 163 -0.41 9.37 -3.22
N SER A 164 -1.16 9.00 -2.18
CA SER A 164 -2.62 9.12 -2.12
C SER A 164 -3.11 9.07 -0.67
N LYS A 165 -4.36 9.42 -0.37
CA LYS A 165 -4.91 9.19 1.00
C LYS A 165 -5.51 7.79 1.17
N TYR A 166 -5.76 7.12 0.05
CA TYR A 166 -6.39 5.82 -0.01
C TYR A 166 -5.91 5.08 -1.24
N TYR A 167 -5.56 3.80 -1.06
CA TYR A 167 -5.44 2.90 -2.19
C TYR A 167 -6.00 1.50 -1.90
N LEU A 168 -6.36 0.83 -2.99
CA LEU A 168 -6.81 -0.54 -3.05
C LEU A 168 -6.01 -1.26 -4.14
N TYR A 169 -5.24 -2.26 -3.78
CA TYR A 169 -4.60 -3.15 -4.73
C TYR A 169 -5.27 -4.51 -4.68
N ARG A 170 -5.82 -4.93 -5.83
CA ARG A 170 -6.55 -6.19 -5.98
C ARG A 170 -6.39 -6.71 -7.40
N ASP A 171 -6.16 -8.01 -7.53
CA ASP A 171 -6.12 -8.69 -8.84
C ASP A 171 -5.15 -8.00 -9.84
N SER A 172 -3.98 -7.55 -9.34
CA SER A 172 -2.95 -6.81 -10.10
C SER A 172 -3.37 -5.42 -10.62
N VAL A 173 -4.46 -4.86 -10.10
CA VAL A 173 -4.90 -3.49 -10.36
C VAL A 173 -4.83 -2.67 -9.08
N LEU A 174 -4.17 -1.51 -9.17
CA LEU A 174 -4.18 -0.50 -8.13
C LEU A 174 -5.25 0.54 -8.45
N TYR A 175 -6.08 0.85 -7.46
CA TYR A 175 -6.98 1.99 -7.45
C TYR A 175 -6.50 2.93 -6.35
N ALA A 176 -6.19 4.18 -6.67
CA ALA A 176 -5.81 5.19 -5.71
C ALA A 176 -6.72 6.41 -5.84
N SER A 177 -7.02 7.09 -4.74
CA SER A 177 -7.93 8.23 -4.75
C SER A 177 -7.60 9.29 -3.70
N SER A 178 -8.35 10.38 -3.75
CA SER A 178 -8.30 11.50 -2.80
C SER A 178 -7.01 12.31 -2.92
N GLY A 179 -6.67 12.68 -4.16
CA GLY A 179 -5.46 13.41 -4.51
C GLY A 179 -4.33 12.42 -4.72
N VAL A 180 -4.13 12.02 -5.98
CA VAL A 180 -3.06 11.12 -6.40
C VAL A 180 -1.94 11.92 -7.01
N LYS A 181 -0.72 11.60 -6.60
CA LYS A 181 0.50 12.05 -7.27
C LYS A 181 1.31 10.84 -7.68
N ILE A 182 1.79 10.84 -8.91
CA ILE A 182 2.75 9.87 -9.43
C ILE A 182 4.06 10.56 -9.74
N THR A 183 5.17 9.94 -9.40
CA THR A 183 6.52 10.44 -9.68
C THR A 183 7.34 9.29 -10.22
N GLY A 184 7.74 9.40 -11.48
CA GLY A 184 8.80 8.61 -12.08
C GLY A 184 10.11 9.39 -12.05
N LYS A 185 11.15 8.83 -12.67
CA LYS A 185 12.45 9.49 -12.78
C LYS A 185 12.40 10.78 -13.60
N ASP A 186 11.73 10.73 -14.75
CA ASP A 186 11.73 11.80 -15.75
C ASP A 186 10.34 12.46 -15.91
N PHE A 187 9.39 12.09 -15.06
CA PHE A 187 8.04 12.64 -15.11
C PHE A 187 7.39 12.70 -13.73
N GLU A 188 6.41 13.57 -13.62
CA GLU A 188 5.45 13.56 -12.51
C GLU A 188 4.05 13.82 -13.07
N GLY A 189 3.04 13.43 -12.31
CA GLY A 189 1.67 13.71 -12.66
C GLY A 189 0.76 13.68 -11.45
N GLU A 190 -0.40 14.30 -11.58
CA GLU A 190 -1.43 14.32 -10.55
C GLU A 190 -2.81 14.14 -11.16
N GLY A 191 -3.75 13.75 -10.32
CA GLY A 191 -5.18 13.70 -10.59
C GLY A 191 -5.94 13.40 -9.29
N ASP A 192 -7.26 13.50 -9.30
CA ASP A 192 -8.04 13.17 -8.10
C ASP A 192 -8.00 11.66 -7.80
N SER A 193 -7.83 10.83 -8.83
CA SER A 193 -7.78 9.36 -8.74
C SER A 193 -6.89 8.74 -9.81
N LEU A 194 -6.46 7.50 -9.57
CA LEU A 194 -5.66 6.71 -10.49
C LEU A 194 -6.18 5.27 -10.53
N VAL A 195 -6.23 4.71 -11.74
CA VAL A 195 -6.25 3.25 -11.95
C VAL A 195 -4.94 2.83 -12.59
N TYR A 196 -4.23 1.86 -12.02
CA TYR A 196 -3.00 1.33 -12.59
C TYR A 196 -3.07 -0.19 -12.75
N MET A 197 -2.99 -0.63 -14.00
CA MET A 197 -3.02 -2.04 -14.40
C MET A 197 -1.59 -2.49 -14.70
N ARG A 198 -0.95 -3.13 -13.71
CA ARG A 198 0.48 -3.48 -13.77
C ARG A 198 0.81 -4.39 -14.96
N SER A 199 -0.02 -5.41 -15.20
CA SER A 199 0.18 -6.39 -16.29
C SER A 199 0.18 -5.75 -17.68
N LEU A 200 -0.49 -4.60 -17.82
CA LEU A 200 -0.59 -3.85 -19.07
C LEU A 200 0.35 -2.64 -19.12
N ARG A 201 1.04 -2.33 -18.01
CA ARG A 201 1.84 -1.10 -17.84
C ARG A 201 1.04 0.15 -18.24
N TYR A 202 -0.22 0.15 -17.85
CA TYR A 202 -1.22 1.15 -18.21
C TYR A 202 -1.72 1.83 -16.94
N ALA A 203 -1.73 3.15 -16.95
CA ALA A 203 -2.29 3.96 -15.87
C ALA A 203 -3.30 4.96 -16.41
N GLU A 204 -4.27 5.33 -15.62
CA GLU A 204 -5.30 6.31 -15.96
C GLU A 204 -5.45 7.28 -14.80
N LEU A 205 -4.99 8.52 -15.00
CA LEU A 205 -5.22 9.64 -14.09
C LEU A 205 -6.57 10.26 -14.41
N LEU A 206 -7.39 10.45 -13.38
CA LEU A 206 -8.78 10.88 -13.50
C LEU A 206 -9.01 12.17 -12.71
N LYS A 207 -9.74 13.09 -13.34
CA LYS A 207 -10.15 14.44 -12.91
C LYS A 207 -8.99 15.37 -12.58
N ASN A 208 -9.05 16.58 -13.12
CA ASN A 208 -8.00 17.61 -12.94
C ASN A 208 -6.60 17.05 -13.23
N ALA A 209 -6.50 16.13 -14.20
CA ALA A 209 -5.30 15.36 -14.43
C ALA A 209 -4.26 16.20 -15.15
N TRP A 210 -3.01 16.07 -14.73
CA TRP A 210 -1.89 16.63 -15.46
C TRP A 210 -0.67 15.72 -15.36
N VAL A 211 0.14 15.71 -16.40
CA VAL A 211 1.41 14.99 -16.48
C VAL A 211 2.44 15.93 -17.05
N ARG A 212 3.63 15.98 -16.45
CA ARG A 212 4.72 16.80 -16.93
C ARG A 212 6.04 16.04 -16.95
N ASN A 213 6.90 16.43 -17.88
CA ASN A 213 8.33 16.12 -17.87
C ASN A 213 9.12 17.43 -17.96
N SER A 214 10.41 17.36 -18.33
CA SER A 214 11.29 18.53 -18.39
C SER A 214 10.88 19.58 -19.43
N SER A 215 10.25 19.19 -20.53
CA SER A 215 9.88 20.10 -21.63
C SER A 215 8.38 20.24 -21.83
N THR A 216 7.57 19.34 -21.27
CA THR A 216 6.18 19.14 -21.65
C THR A 216 5.27 19.12 -20.43
N LEU A 217 4.15 19.82 -20.50
CA LEU A 217 3.03 19.74 -19.58
C LEU A 217 1.77 19.41 -20.38
N ILE A 218 1.08 18.34 -19.98
CA ILE A 218 -0.18 17.90 -20.54
C ILE A 218 -1.22 17.96 -19.43
N LYS A 219 -2.40 18.49 -19.75
CA LYS A 219 -3.56 18.54 -18.86
C LYS A 219 -4.79 17.96 -19.55
N GLY A 220 -5.76 17.51 -18.77
CA GLY A 220 -7.10 17.09 -19.21
C GLY A 220 -7.90 16.56 -18.03
N ASP A 221 -9.20 16.31 -18.20
CA ASP A 221 -9.96 15.64 -17.13
C ASP A 221 -9.64 14.14 -17.04
N ALA A 222 -9.08 13.53 -18.09
CA ALA A 222 -8.49 12.19 -17.98
C ALA A 222 -7.20 12.09 -18.80
N ILE A 223 -6.18 11.42 -18.26
CA ILE A 223 -4.92 11.12 -18.95
C ILE A 223 -4.59 9.64 -18.82
N ASN A 224 -4.50 8.97 -19.96
CA ASN A 224 -4.04 7.59 -20.06
C ASN A 224 -2.52 7.58 -20.29
N LEU A 225 -1.80 6.85 -19.45
CA LEU A 225 -0.35 6.66 -19.50
C LEU A 225 -0.02 5.23 -19.88
N TYR A 226 0.87 5.08 -20.85
CA TYR A 226 1.45 3.79 -21.24
C TYR A 226 2.93 3.83 -20.90
N LEU A 227 3.39 2.86 -20.11
CA LEU A 227 4.77 2.78 -19.65
C LEU A 227 5.55 1.67 -20.38
N THR A 228 6.84 1.91 -20.59
CA THR A 228 7.78 0.89 -21.06
C THR A 228 8.13 -0.11 -19.96
N GLU A 229 8.89 -1.15 -20.29
CA GLU A 229 9.38 -2.12 -19.28
C GLU A 229 10.32 -1.49 -18.24
N GLU A 230 10.92 -0.35 -18.59
CA GLU A 230 11.80 0.41 -17.69
C GLU A 230 11.02 1.43 -16.85
N ASN A 231 9.68 1.43 -16.88
CA ASN A 231 8.80 2.40 -16.21
C ASN A 231 8.93 3.84 -16.71
N LYS A 232 9.35 4.04 -17.96
CA LYS A 232 9.33 5.35 -18.63
C LYS A 232 8.02 5.55 -19.37
N ILE A 233 7.59 6.79 -19.55
CA ILE A 233 6.45 7.10 -20.41
C ILE A 233 6.81 6.73 -21.85
N ASP A 234 5.96 5.92 -22.49
CA ASP A 234 5.99 5.59 -23.90
C ASP A 234 5.01 6.47 -24.70
N ARG A 235 3.79 6.55 -24.16
CA ARG A 235 2.66 7.28 -24.77
C ARG A 235 1.74 7.86 -23.71
N LEU A 236 1.16 9.02 -24.00
CA LEU A 236 0.08 9.64 -23.24
C LEU A 236 -1.11 9.94 -24.14
N VAL A 237 -2.32 9.81 -23.62
CA VAL A 237 -3.54 10.28 -24.30
C VAL A 237 -4.37 11.08 -23.30
N ALA A 238 -4.60 12.36 -23.60
CA ALA A 238 -5.40 13.25 -22.77
C ALA A 238 -6.78 13.48 -23.40
N PHE A 239 -7.82 13.45 -22.57
CA PHE A 239 -9.23 13.59 -22.94
C PHE A 239 -9.87 14.72 -22.15
N GLU A 240 -11.04 15.16 -22.64
CA GLU A 240 -11.93 16.13 -21.97
C GLU A 240 -11.23 17.45 -21.64
N PHE A 241 -11.31 18.38 -22.59
CA PHE A 241 -10.62 19.69 -22.57
C PHE A 241 -9.10 19.61 -22.39
N PRO A 242 -8.40 18.69 -23.09
CA PRO A 242 -6.97 18.56 -22.95
C PRO A 242 -6.22 19.78 -23.47
N SER A 243 -5.13 20.12 -22.77
CA SER A 243 -4.17 21.13 -23.22
C SER A 243 -2.74 20.61 -23.15
N LEU A 244 -1.90 21.05 -24.08
CA LEU A 244 -0.47 20.82 -24.15
C LEU A 244 0.25 22.15 -24.03
N PHE A 245 1.30 22.16 -23.23
CA PHE A 245 2.37 23.14 -23.34
C PHE A 245 3.71 22.41 -23.47
N ASN A 246 4.44 22.61 -24.56
CA ASN A 246 5.79 22.09 -24.75
C ASN A 246 6.75 23.25 -25.04
N ARG A 247 7.93 23.25 -24.40
CA ARG A 247 9.01 24.21 -24.62
C ARG A 247 10.34 23.48 -24.72
N GLU A 248 10.95 23.49 -25.90
CA GLU A 248 12.25 22.87 -26.20
C GLU A 248 13.11 23.87 -26.98
N GLU A 249 14.30 24.24 -26.48
CA GLU A 249 15.32 25.07 -27.14
C GLU A 249 14.83 25.95 -28.32
N GLY A 250 14.09 27.01 -27.99
CA GLY A 250 13.60 28.00 -28.97
C GLY A 250 12.26 27.65 -29.62
N ARG A 251 11.69 26.48 -29.36
CA ARG A 251 10.35 26.08 -29.80
C ARG A 251 9.36 26.09 -28.66
N GLU A 252 8.17 26.63 -28.91
CA GLU A 252 7.04 26.59 -28.00
C GLU A 252 5.80 26.09 -28.73
N ILE A 253 5.12 25.12 -28.14
CA ILE A 253 3.89 24.55 -28.68
C ILE A 253 2.82 24.66 -27.61
N TYR A 254 1.69 25.27 -27.96
CA TYR A 254 0.47 25.21 -27.18
C TYR A 254 -0.64 24.61 -28.02
N LEU A 255 -1.35 23.60 -27.50
CA LEU A 255 -2.48 22.99 -28.17
C LEU A 255 -3.62 22.74 -27.21
N GLU A 256 -4.84 22.90 -27.69
CA GLU A 256 -6.09 22.44 -27.11
C GLU A 256 -6.82 21.60 -28.16
N GLY A 257 -7.62 20.63 -27.74
CA GLY A 257 -8.48 19.87 -28.65
C GLY A 257 -9.47 18.98 -27.91
N ASP A 258 -10.17 18.11 -28.64
CA ASP A 258 -11.08 17.13 -28.02
C ASP A 258 -10.30 15.94 -27.42
N SER A 259 -9.16 15.61 -28.03
CA SER A 259 -8.25 14.55 -27.57
C SER A 259 -6.85 14.87 -28.08
N LEU A 260 -5.85 14.69 -27.21
CA LEU A 260 -4.44 14.88 -27.55
C LEU A 260 -3.68 13.58 -27.30
N TYR A 261 -2.95 13.11 -28.32
CA TYR A 261 -2.13 11.91 -28.29
C TYR A 261 -0.67 12.32 -28.35
N PHE A 262 0.15 11.77 -27.45
CA PHE A 262 1.57 12.14 -27.31
C PHE A 262 2.43 10.90 -27.25
N TYR A 263 3.56 10.95 -27.95
CA TYR A 263 4.47 9.84 -28.07
C TYR A 263 5.87 10.33 -27.72
N THR A 264 6.47 9.68 -26.72
CA THR A 264 7.84 9.91 -26.28
C THR A 264 8.75 8.73 -26.66
N GLU A 265 8.17 7.56 -26.94
CA GLU A 265 8.88 6.32 -27.29
C GLU A 265 9.94 5.93 -26.23
N GLY A 266 9.62 6.18 -24.96
CA GLY A 266 10.52 5.92 -23.84
C GLY A 266 11.66 6.93 -23.67
N THR A 267 11.64 8.04 -24.42
CA THR A 267 12.61 9.15 -24.27
C THR A 267 12.07 10.25 -23.36
N ASP A 268 12.95 11.15 -22.91
CA ASP A 268 12.60 12.33 -22.11
C ASP A 268 11.96 13.46 -22.94
N ARG A 269 11.97 13.33 -24.27
CA ARG A 269 11.51 14.35 -25.22
C ARG A 269 10.25 13.92 -25.96
N LEU A 270 9.48 14.91 -26.38
CA LEU A 270 8.35 14.67 -27.27
C LEU A 270 8.88 14.26 -28.65
N LYS A 271 8.42 13.11 -29.18
CA LYS A 271 8.76 12.68 -30.54
C LYS A 271 7.75 13.21 -31.54
N TRP A 272 6.48 13.01 -31.27
CA TRP A 272 5.39 13.51 -32.08
C TRP A 272 4.09 13.52 -31.29
N PHE A 273 3.11 14.29 -31.78
CA PHE A 273 1.78 14.37 -31.21
C PHE A 273 0.72 14.32 -32.32
N ARG A 274 -0.51 13.98 -31.94
CA ARG A 274 -1.70 14.10 -32.79
C ARG A 274 -2.82 14.70 -31.95
N ALA A 275 -3.60 15.58 -32.56
CA ALA A 275 -4.72 16.23 -31.90
C ALA A 275 -5.97 16.16 -32.79
N SER A 276 -7.15 16.08 -32.18
CA SER A 276 -8.44 16.16 -32.88
C SER A 276 -9.15 17.47 -32.53
N ARG A 277 -9.67 18.17 -33.56
CA ARG A 277 -10.36 19.47 -33.44
C ARG A 277 -9.55 20.52 -32.67
N VAL A 278 -8.42 20.91 -33.26
CA VAL A 278 -7.32 21.57 -32.54
C VAL A 278 -7.43 23.09 -32.60
N LYS A 279 -7.06 23.76 -31.51
CA LYS A 279 -6.69 25.18 -31.48
C LYS A 279 -5.34 25.32 -30.80
N GLY A 280 -4.49 26.25 -31.23
CA GLY A 280 -3.18 26.37 -30.62
C GLY A 280 -2.22 27.28 -31.38
N TYR A 281 -0.98 27.32 -30.92
CA TYR A 281 0.12 28.00 -31.61
C TYR A 281 1.40 27.16 -31.56
N TYR A 282 2.26 27.40 -32.55
CA TYR A 282 3.63 26.92 -32.61
C TYR A 282 4.52 28.13 -32.85
N LYS A 283 5.57 28.31 -32.04
CA LYS A 283 6.56 29.36 -32.20
C LYS A 283 7.94 28.73 -32.32
N GLU A 284 8.72 29.13 -33.31
CA GLU A 284 10.12 28.69 -33.49
C GLU A 284 11.07 29.88 -33.40
N GLY A 285 12.20 29.67 -32.73
CA GLY A 285 13.09 30.69 -32.22
C GLY A 285 14.04 31.27 -33.26
N THR A 286 13.53 31.59 -34.45
CA THR A 286 14.07 32.56 -35.41
C THR A 286 12.95 32.90 -36.40
N GLU A 287 12.38 34.08 -36.23
CA GLU A 287 11.31 34.72 -37.04
C GLU A 287 9.89 34.14 -36.88
N ASP A 288 8.93 35.08 -36.76
CA ASP A 288 7.51 34.87 -36.46
C ASP A 288 6.84 33.81 -37.33
N GLY A 289 6.69 32.60 -36.78
CA GLY A 289 5.70 31.63 -37.23
C GLY A 289 4.49 31.71 -36.31
N SER A 290 3.36 32.23 -36.78
CA SER A 290 2.06 31.94 -36.18
C SER A 290 1.42 30.81 -36.98
N ALA A 291 0.97 29.76 -36.31
CA ALA A 291 0.16 28.71 -36.93
C ALA A 291 -1.30 28.98 -36.57
N GLU A 292 -2.07 29.58 -37.47
CA GLU A 292 -3.52 29.57 -37.40
C GLU A 292 -4.04 28.25 -37.99
N GLY A 293 -4.81 27.49 -37.22
CA GLY A 293 -5.56 26.32 -37.69
C GLY A 293 -7.05 26.64 -37.74
N ASN A 294 -7.68 26.41 -38.90
CA ASN A 294 -9.14 26.31 -39.06
C ASN A 294 -9.64 24.90 -38.71
#